data_AF-A0A7T1MMP8-F1
#
_entry.id   AF-A0A7T1MMP8-F1
#
_cell.length_a   1.000
_cell.length_b   1.000
_cell.length_c   1.000
_cell.angle_alpha   90.00
_cell.angle_beta   90.00
_cell.angle_gamma   90.00
#
_symmetry.space_group_name_H-M   'P 1'
#
loop_
_entity.id
_entity.type
_entity.pdbx_description
1 polymer ?
#
loop_
_entity_poly.entity_id
_entity_poly.type
_entity_poly.pdbx_seq_one_letter_code
_entity_poly.pdbx_strand_id
1 'polypeptide(L)'
;MLTLLPLAAQRLLEVLSDLLLVSGLVLWFTGTWPLLGRSSFLHKLHFLGIGDTLGSALMLLGLLLRLNREWPLLLLALISLVIWNTIFGYVLASCSQVSRYGDLDPEVRP
;
A
#
# COMPACT_ATOMS: atom_id res chain seq x y z
N MET A 1 4.68 7.15 -31.55
CA MET A 1 5.04 5.72 -31.68
C MET A 1 4.09 4.76 -30.95
N LEU A 2 2.99 5.23 -30.32
CA LEU A 2 1.98 4.39 -29.64
C LEU A 2 0.64 4.29 -30.42
N THR A 3 0.54 4.91 -31.60
CA THR A 3 -0.71 5.10 -32.35
C THR A 3 -1.06 3.96 -33.32
N LEU A 4 -0.25 2.90 -33.39
CA LEU A 4 -0.46 1.74 -34.27
C LEU A 4 -0.86 0.46 -33.52
N LEU A 5 -1.15 0.55 -32.22
CA LEU A 5 -1.61 -0.61 -31.46
C LEU A 5 -3.02 -0.99 -31.93
N PRO A 6 -3.32 -2.28 -32.20
CA PRO A 6 -4.65 -2.69 -32.64
C PRO A 6 -5.72 -2.23 -31.65
N LEU A 7 -6.87 -1.78 -32.16
CA LEU A 7 -8.03 -1.33 -31.35
C LEU A 7 -8.40 -2.35 -30.25
N ALA A 8 -8.29 -3.65 -30.55
CA ALA A 8 -8.52 -4.71 -29.58
C ALA A 8 -7.55 -4.67 -28.38
N ALA A 9 -6.27 -4.35 -28.61
CA ALA A 9 -5.29 -4.22 -27.53
C ALA A 9 -5.54 -2.96 -26.70
N GLN A 10 -6.00 -1.86 -27.29
CA GLN A 10 -6.39 -0.67 -26.53
C GLN A 10 -7.58 -0.96 -25.61
N ARG A 11 -8.61 -1.67 -26.11
CA ARG A 11 -9.75 -2.10 -25.28
C ARG A 11 -9.33 -3.04 -24.15
N LEU A 12 -8.42 -3.96 -24.41
CA LEU A 12 -7.90 -4.84 -23.38
C LEU A 12 -7.18 -4.06 -22.26
N LEU A 13 -6.39 -3.05 -22.62
CA LEU A 13 -5.71 -2.18 -21.65
C LEU A 13 -6.70 -1.35 -20.83
N GLU A 14 -7.77 -0.84 -21.43
CA GLU A 14 -8.84 -0.12 -20.73
C GLU A 14 -9.52 -1.03 -19.70
N VAL A 15 -9.93 -2.24 -20.10
CA VAL A 15 -10.57 -3.21 -19.20
C VAL A 15 -9.62 -3.63 -18.08
N LEU A 16 -8.35 -3.89 -18.39
CA LEU A 16 -7.36 -4.26 -17.39
C LEU A 16 -7.12 -3.11 -16.40
N SER A 17 -7.00 -1.87 -16.89
CA SER A 17 -6.86 -0.67 -16.06
C SER A 17 -8.04 -0.51 -15.10
N ASP A 18 -9.27 -0.62 -15.61
CA ASP A 18 -10.47 -0.51 -14.79
C ASP A 18 -10.55 -1.62 -13.73
N LEU A 19 -10.19 -2.86 -14.08
CA LEU A 19 -10.11 -3.96 -13.12
C LEU A 19 -9.06 -3.69 -12.03
N LEU A 20 -7.89 -3.15 -12.38
CA LEU A 20 -6.83 -2.80 -11.42
C LEU A 20 -7.29 -1.68 -10.47
N LEU A 21 -7.98 -0.66 -10.98
CA LEU A 21 -8.53 0.43 -10.17
C LEU A 21 -9.59 -0.08 -9.20
N VAL A 22 -10.55 -0.87 -9.69
CA VAL A 22 -11.63 -1.43 -8.86
C VAL A 22 -11.09 -2.40 -7.82
N SER A 23 -10.18 -3.30 -8.20
CA SER A 23 -9.57 -4.25 -7.25
C SER A 23 -8.71 -3.52 -6.21
N GLY A 24 -7.95 -2.50 -6.60
CA GLY A 24 -7.23 -1.63 -5.66
C GLY A 24 -8.17 -0.98 -4.65
N LEU A 25 -9.33 -0.50 -5.11
CA LEU A 25 -10.36 0.09 -4.25
C LEU A 25 -10.97 -0.92 -3.28
N VAL A 26 -11.29 -2.12 -3.75
CA VAL A 26 -11.80 -3.21 -2.91
C VAL A 26 -10.79 -3.59 -1.83
N LEU A 27 -9.50 -3.68 -2.16
CA LEU A 27 -8.43 -3.97 -1.19
C LEU A 27 -8.29 -2.85 -0.15
N TRP A 28 -8.42 -1.60 -0.57
CA TRP A 28 -8.36 -0.44 0.32
C TRP A 28 -9.48 -0.49 1.37
N PHE A 29 -10.71 -0.78 0.93
CA PHE A 29 -11.85 -0.99 1.84
C PHE A 29 -11.68 -2.23 2.72
N THR A 30 -11.18 -3.32 2.16
CA THR A 30 -10.94 -4.58 2.89
C THR A 30 -9.86 -4.40 3.97
N GLY A 31 -8.83 -3.57 3.73
CA GLY A 31 -7.83 -3.22 4.73
C GLY A 31 -8.35 -2.33 5.85
N THR A 32 -9.40 -1.54 5.57
CA THR A 32 -10.05 -0.68 6.57
C THR A 32 -11.00 -1.48 7.47
N TRP A 33 -11.65 -2.52 6.95
CA TRP A 33 -12.61 -3.33 7.68
C TRP A 33 -12.10 -3.91 9.03
N PRO A 34 -10.87 -4.46 9.13
CA PRO A 34 -10.27 -4.94 10.38
C PRO A 34 -10.17 -3.90 11.50
N LEU A 35 -10.23 -2.60 11.20
CA LEU A 35 -10.17 -1.57 12.25
C LEU A 35 -11.37 -1.63 13.20
N LEU A 36 -12.53 -2.07 12.70
CA LEU A 36 -13.79 -2.16 13.45
C LEU A 36 -13.79 -3.32 14.47
N GLY A 37 -12.84 -4.25 14.37
CA GLY A 37 -12.73 -5.40 15.28
C GLY A 37 -12.05 -5.09 16.62
N ARG A 38 -12.01 -6.08 17.52
CA ARG A 38 -11.32 -6.00 18.83
C ARG A 38 -9.86 -6.46 18.82
N SER A 39 -9.23 -6.56 17.65
CA SER A 39 -7.85 -7.02 17.50
C SER A 39 -6.83 -6.07 18.12
N SER A 40 -5.63 -6.58 18.44
CA SER A 40 -4.54 -5.75 18.94
C SER A 40 -4.13 -4.67 17.93
N PHE A 41 -3.60 -3.54 18.45
CA PHE A 41 -3.24 -2.37 17.63
C PHE A 41 -2.29 -2.72 16.47
N LEU A 42 -1.26 -3.53 16.74
CA LEU A 42 -0.31 -4.00 15.72
C LEU A 42 -0.99 -4.84 14.63
N HIS A 43 -1.97 -5.68 14.99
CA HIS A 43 -2.68 -6.51 14.01
C HIS A 43 -3.55 -5.65 13.09
N LYS A 44 -4.24 -4.65 13.65
CA LYS A 44 -5.03 -3.68 12.86
C LYS A 44 -4.14 -2.91 11.89
N LEU A 45 -2.99 -2.47 12.35
CA LEU A 45 -2.06 -1.65 11.57
C LEU A 45 -1.35 -2.44 10.47
N HIS A 46 -1.06 -3.72 10.72
CA HIS A 46 -0.55 -4.64 9.71
C HIS A 46 -1.54 -4.83 8.55
N PHE A 47 -2.81 -5.12 8.87
CA PHE A 47 -3.85 -5.27 7.85
C PHE A 47 -4.15 -3.95 7.11
N LEU A 48 -4.18 -2.83 7.84
CA LEU A 48 -4.35 -1.51 7.24
C LEU A 48 -3.21 -1.17 6.27
N GLY A 49 -1.95 -1.42 6.67
CA GLY A 49 -0.77 -1.17 5.84
C GLY A 49 -0.73 -2.05 4.58
N ILE A 50 -1.13 -3.33 4.67
CA ILE A 50 -1.25 -4.21 3.50
C ILE A 50 -2.33 -3.66 2.55
N GLY A 51 -3.51 -3.34 3.06
CA GLY A 51 -4.60 -2.82 2.24
C GLY A 51 -4.27 -1.47 1.59
N ASP A 52 -3.64 -0.57 2.32
CA ASP A 52 -3.24 0.75 1.83
C ASP A 52 -2.16 0.66 0.74
N THR A 53 -1.12 -0.15 0.97
CA THR A 53 -0.01 -0.27 0.01
C THR A 53 -0.39 -1.09 -1.21
N LEU A 54 -1.01 -2.25 -1.03
CA LEU A 54 -1.42 -3.10 -2.14
C LEU A 54 -2.54 -2.43 -2.94
N GLY A 55 -3.52 -1.83 -2.25
CA GLY A 55 -4.62 -1.08 -2.87
C GLY A 55 -4.11 0.10 -3.69
N SER A 56 -3.29 0.96 -3.09
CA SER A 56 -2.72 2.13 -3.78
C SER A 56 -1.77 1.73 -4.92
N ALA A 57 -0.97 0.67 -4.76
CA ALA A 57 -0.11 0.16 -5.83
C ALA A 57 -0.93 -0.35 -7.03
N LEU A 58 -2.02 -1.09 -6.80
CA LEU A 58 -2.90 -1.54 -7.88
C LEU A 58 -3.58 -0.36 -8.59
N MET A 59 -4.02 0.65 -7.84
CA MET A 59 -4.57 1.87 -8.44
C MET A 59 -3.53 2.61 -9.28
N LEU A 60 -2.31 2.79 -8.77
CA LEU A 60 -1.21 3.42 -9.49
C LEU A 60 -0.84 2.64 -10.75
N LEU A 61 -0.80 1.31 -10.70
CA LEU A 61 -0.56 0.43 -11.86
C LEU A 61 -1.71 0.54 -12.89
N GLY A 62 -2.96 0.59 -12.43
CA GLY A 62 -4.11 0.81 -13.31
C GLY A 62 -4.02 2.16 -14.01
N LEU A 63 -3.64 3.22 -13.29
CA LEU A 63 -3.42 4.54 -13.86
C LEU A 63 -2.21 4.58 -14.80
N LEU A 64 -1.16 3.81 -14.50
CA LEU A 64 0.04 3.64 -15.33
C LEU A 64 -0.31 3.15 -16.73
N LEU A 65 -1.22 2.17 -16.81
CA LEU A 65 -1.68 1.59 -18.06
C LEU A 65 -2.52 2.60 -18.89
N ARG A 66 -3.19 3.54 -18.23
CA ARG A 66 -4.08 4.52 -18.87
C ARG A 66 -3.36 5.82 -19.25
N LEU A 67 -2.47 6.32 -18.38
CA LEU A 67 -1.70 7.54 -18.55
C LEU A 67 -0.22 7.23 -18.81
N ASN A 68 0.09 6.85 -20.05
CA ASN A 68 1.47 6.62 -20.47
C ASN A 68 2.34 7.90 -20.48
N ARG A 69 1.73 9.09 -20.47
CA ARG A 69 2.47 10.38 -20.54
C ARG A 69 3.12 10.78 -19.23
N GLU A 70 2.56 10.35 -18.10
CA GLU A 70 3.01 10.73 -16.76
C GLU A 70 3.66 9.55 -16.01
N TRP A 71 4.10 8.55 -16.77
CA TRP A 71 4.71 7.33 -16.25
C TRP A 71 5.82 7.55 -15.19
N PRO A 72 6.74 8.53 -15.35
CA PRO A 72 7.78 8.77 -14.34
C PRO A 72 7.22 9.24 -12.99
N LEU A 73 6.16 10.05 -12.99
CA LEU A 73 5.52 10.56 -11.77
C LEU A 73 4.80 9.45 -11.02
N LEU A 74 4.10 8.58 -11.76
CA LEU A 74 3.42 7.42 -11.18
C LEU A 74 4.40 6.39 -10.61
N LEU A 75 5.54 6.21 -11.28
CA LEU A 75 6.61 5.33 -10.79
C LEU A 75 7.28 5.91 -9.54
N LEU A 76 7.50 7.24 -9.51
CA LEU A 76 7.96 7.94 -8.31
C LEU A 76 6.96 7.78 -7.16
N ALA A 77 5.67 7.91 -7.42
CA ALA A 77 4.62 7.68 -6.41
C ALA A 77 4.66 6.23 -5.87
N LEU A 78 4.86 5.25 -6.74
CA LEU A 78 4.96 3.83 -6.34
C LEU A 78 6.18 3.58 -5.45
N ILE A 79 7.35 4.12 -5.82
CA ILE A 79 8.57 4.02 -5.01
C ILE A 79 8.37 4.71 -3.66
N SER A 80 7.83 5.93 -3.66
CA SER A 80 7.56 6.68 -2.43
C SER A 80 6.60 5.94 -1.51
N LEU A 81 5.57 5.31 -2.06
CA LEU A 81 4.59 4.51 -1.31
C LEU A 81 5.28 3.34 -0.59
N VAL A 82 6.13 2.59 -1.29
CA VAL A 82 6.85 1.44 -0.72
C VAL A 82 7.84 1.88 0.36
N ILE A 83 8.59 2.96 0.12
CA ILE A 83 9.55 3.50 1.10
C ILE A 83 8.81 3.97 2.35
N TRP A 84 7.72 4.74 2.19
CA TRP A 84 6.97 5.26 3.34
C TRP A 84 6.35 4.13 4.17
N ASN A 85 5.75 3.13 3.53
CA ASN A 85 5.10 2.04 4.25
C ASN A 85 6.09 1.17 5.05
N THR A 86 7.32 0.99 4.55
CA THR A 86 8.37 0.26 5.27
C THR A 86 8.91 1.05 6.48
N ILE A 87 9.14 2.36 6.32
CA ILE A 87 9.55 3.24 7.43
C ILE A 87 8.48 3.29 8.52
N PHE A 88 7.21 3.45 8.13
CA PHE A 88 6.09 3.47 9.07
C PHE A 88 6.01 2.18 9.89
N GLY A 89 6.09 1.01 9.24
CA GLY A 89 6.12 -0.29 9.91
C GLY A 89 7.28 -0.44 10.90
N TYR A 90 8.48 0.00 10.53
CA TYR A 90 9.66 -0.05 11.40
C TYR A 90 9.52 0.83 12.65
N VAL A 91 9.04 2.06 12.50
CA VAL A 91 8.84 2.99 13.62
C VAL A 91 7.83 2.42 14.62
N LEU A 92 6.72 1.86 14.13
CA LEU A 92 5.70 1.25 14.98
C LEU A 92 6.20 0.03 15.75
N ALA A 93 6.96 -0.84 15.07
CA ALA A 93 7.59 -1.99 15.73
C ALA A 93 8.53 -1.51 16.86
N SER A 94 9.34 -0.50 16.58
CA SER A 94 10.28 0.09 17.53
C SER A 94 9.57 0.69 18.76
N CYS A 95 8.54 1.51 18.55
CA CYS A 95 7.76 2.10 19.65
C CYS A 95 7.06 1.04 20.52
N SER A 96 6.58 -0.06 19.91
CA SER A 96 5.94 -1.15 20.66
C SER A 96 6.91 -1.95 21.54
N GLN A 97 8.17 -2.07 21.12
CA GLN A 97 9.22 -2.75 21.90
C GLN A 97 9.73 -1.88 23.05
N VAL A 98 9.87 -0.57 22.84
CA VAL A 98 10.29 0.38 23.88
C VAL A 98 9.34 0.37 25.08
N SER A 99 8.02 0.31 24.86
CA SER A 99 7.05 0.18 25.95
C SER A 99 7.25 -1.10 26.77
N ARG A 100 7.68 -2.20 26.14
CA ARG A 100 7.91 -3.47 26.83
C ARG A 100 9.19 -3.48 27.67
N TYR A 101 10.20 -2.67 27.30
CA TYR A 101 11.45 -2.54 28.06
C TYR A 101 11.35 -1.54 29.22
N GLY A 102 10.52 -0.50 29.09
CA GLY A 102 10.27 0.47 30.17
C GLY A 102 9.55 -0.10 31.40
N ASP A 103 8.97 -1.29 31.28
CA ASP A 103 8.26 -2.01 32.36
C ASP A 103 9.16 -3.08 33.05
N LEU A 104 10.38 -3.31 32.54
CA LEU A 104 11.36 -4.20 33.16
C LEU A 104 12.25 -3.40 34.12
N ASP A 105 12.36 -3.86 35.37
CA ASP A 105 13.01 -3.19 36.50
C ASP A 105 14.35 -2.50 36.20
N PRO A 106 14.63 -1.33 36.80
CA PRO A 106 15.91 -0.62 36.66
C PRO A 106 17.11 -1.33 37.31
N GLU A 107 16.93 -2.51 37.90
CA GLU A 107 17.95 -3.21 38.71
C GLU A 107 19.01 -3.96 37.87
N VAL A 108 18.86 -4.03 36.55
CA VAL A 108 19.87 -4.61 35.65
C VAL A 108 20.43 -3.53 34.73
N ARG A 109 21.19 -2.61 35.30
CA ARG A 109 21.98 -1.61 34.56
C ARG A 109 23.46 -1.82 34.93
N PRO A 110 24.34 -2.31 34.02
CA PRO A 110 25.78 -2.35 34.26
C PRO A 110 26.38 -0.94 34.26
#